data_AF-A0A8J7ZAT4-F1
#
_entry.id   AF-A0A8J7ZAT4-F1
#
_cell.length_a   1.000
_cell.length_b   1.000
_cell.length_c   1.000
_cell.angle_alpha   90.00
_cell.angle_beta   90.00
_cell.angle_gamma   90.00
#
_symmetry.space_group_name_H-M   'P 1'
#
loop_
_entity.id
_entity.type
_entity.pdbx_description
1 polymer ?
#
loop_
_entity_poly.entity_id
_entity_poly.type
_entity_poly.pdbx_seq_one_letter_code
_entity_poly.pdbx_strand_id
1 'polypeptide(L)'
;MNEHLFAERERLLALITEIRNSGAVAPANVWISPNFQNKGGKTYEYYKLTSDNPEVKHQGLGKMGSEKYRDWFARIQRRNAIYELEQQLSMLQALLDRQAAIVLELPQSKRESS
;
A
#
# COMPACT_ATOMS: atom_id res chain seq x y z
N MET A 1 -29.54 -1.26 5.11
CA MET A 1 -29.02 -0.06 4.40
C MET A 1 -27.54 0.02 4.70
N ASN A 2 -26.67 -0.12 3.68
CA ASN A 2 -25.22 -0.31 3.84
C ASN A 2 -24.44 0.98 3.53
N GLU A 3 -25.09 2.14 3.67
CA GLU A 3 -24.61 3.44 3.20
C GLU A 3 -23.27 3.83 3.83
N HIS A 4 -23.07 3.52 5.11
CA HIS A 4 -21.80 3.75 5.78
C HIS A 4 -20.64 2.93 5.21
N LEU A 5 -20.87 1.68 4.81
CA LEU A 5 -19.82 0.85 4.19
C LEU A 5 -19.50 1.31 2.78
N PHE A 6 -20.49 1.77 2.01
CA PHE A 6 -20.25 2.40 0.71
C PHE A 6 -19.49 3.73 0.85
N ALA A 7 -19.88 4.58 1.81
CA ALA A 7 -19.19 5.83 2.07
C ALA A 7 -17.72 5.61 2.47
N GLU A 8 -17.45 4.62 3.33
CA GLU A 8 -16.07 4.28 3.72
C GLU A 8 -15.27 3.72 2.53
N ARG A 9 -15.90 2.93 1.66
CA ARG A 9 -15.27 2.44 0.42
C ARG A 9 -14.81 3.60 -0.47
N GLU A 10 -15.69 4.56 -0.70
CA GLU A 10 -15.37 5.75 -1.52
C GLU A 10 -14.28 6.61 -0.85
N ARG A 11 -14.32 6.75 0.48
CA ARG A 11 -13.26 7.44 1.22
C ARG A 11 -11.89 6.76 1.06
N LEU A 12 -11.81 5.44 1.19
CA LEU A 12 -10.56 4.70 1.01
C LEU A 12 -10.01 4.85 -0.41
N LEU A 13 -10.88 4.78 -1.43
CA LEU A 13 -10.50 5.02 -2.83
C LEU A 13 -9.98 6.45 -3.06
N ALA A 14 -10.61 7.44 -2.44
CA ALA A 14 -10.16 8.82 -2.50
C ALA A 14 -8.76 8.99 -1.86
N LEU A 15 -8.52 8.38 -0.69
CA LEU A 15 -7.21 8.42 -0.02
C LEU A 15 -6.11 7.76 -0.85
N ILE A 16 -6.39 6.60 -1.46
CA ILE A 16 -5.42 5.93 -2.37
C ILE A 16 -5.07 6.87 -3.53
N THR A 17 -6.08 7.52 -4.11
CA THR A 17 -5.90 8.47 -5.22
C THR A 17 -5.08 9.68 -4.80
N GLU A 18 -5.36 10.25 -3.63
CA GLU A 18 -4.60 11.37 -3.07
C GLU A 18 -3.13 11.02 -2.86
N ILE A 19 -2.83 9.85 -2.27
CA ILE A 19 -1.45 9.40 -2.06
C ILE A 19 -0.74 9.20 -3.40
N ARG A 20 -1.39 8.59 -4.40
CA ARG A 20 -0.83 8.44 -5.75
C ARG A 20 -0.54 9.79 -6.43
N ASN A 21 -1.40 10.78 -6.20
CA ASN A 21 -1.23 12.13 -6.73
C ASN A 21 -0.16 12.95 -5.98
N SER A 22 0.14 12.60 -4.72
CA SER A 22 1.16 13.28 -3.91
C SER A 22 2.61 13.04 -4.38
N GLY A 23 2.82 12.13 -5.32
CA GLY A 23 4.11 11.89 -5.97
C GLY A 23 4.37 10.43 -6.30
N ALA A 24 5.58 10.16 -6.80
CA ALA A 24 5.96 8.82 -7.22
C ALA A 24 5.84 7.78 -6.08
N VAL A 25 5.40 6.58 -6.46
CA VAL A 25 5.22 5.43 -5.58
C VAL A 25 6.30 4.40 -5.92
N ALA A 26 6.92 3.80 -4.90
CA ALA A 26 7.93 2.77 -5.14
C ALA A 26 7.30 1.51 -5.74
N PRO A 27 8.00 0.78 -6.62
CA PRO A 27 7.57 -0.53 -7.07
C PRO A 27 7.43 -1.54 -5.91
N ALA A 28 6.74 -2.64 -6.17
CA ALA A 28 6.69 -3.78 -5.26
C ALA A 28 8.08 -4.37 -5.02
N ASN A 29 8.28 -4.97 -3.84
CA ASN A 29 9.52 -5.68 -3.45
C ASN A 29 10.80 -4.83 -3.56
N VAL A 30 10.68 -3.52 -3.35
CA VAL A 30 11.81 -2.59 -3.28
C VAL A 30 11.99 -2.07 -1.86
N TRP A 31 13.23 -2.04 -1.35
CA TRP A 31 13.55 -1.50 -0.03
C TRP A 31 14.90 -0.78 -0.03
N ILE A 32 15.11 0.01 1.02
CA ILE A 32 16.39 0.67 1.26
C ILE A 32 17.18 -0.19 2.24
N SER A 33 18.42 -0.54 1.89
CA SER A 33 19.32 -1.30 2.75
C SER A 33 20.64 -0.57 2.98
N PRO A 34 21.25 -0.71 4.16
CA PRO A 34 22.59 -0.19 4.39
C PRO A 34 23.62 -0.90 3.48
N ASN A 35 24.69 -0.19 3.17
CA ASN A 35 25.84 -0.63 2.41
C ASN A 35 27.11 -0.09 3.08
N PHE A 36 27.83 -0.96 3.76
CA PHE A 36 29.02 -0.61 4.50
C PHE A 36 30.26 -0.70 3.61
N GLN A 37 31.04 0.36 3.54
CA GLN A 37 32.28 0.43 2.77
C GLN A 37 33.47 0.68 3.70
N ASN A 38 34.49 -0.15 3.62
CA ASN A 38 35.73 0.03 4.37
C ASN A 38 36.77 0.74 3.50
N LYS A 39 37.25 1.91 3.95
CA LYS A 39 38.27 2.69 3.24
C LYS A 39 39.26 3.29 4.23
N GLY A 40 40.54 2.93 4.11
CA GLY A 40 41.62 3.45 4.95
C GLY A 40 41.41 3.19 6.45
N GLY A 41 40.93 2.01 6.82
CA GLY A 41 40.67 1.63 8.22
C GLY A 41 39.40 2.23 8.83
N LYS A 42 38.61 3.00 8.06
CA LYS A 42 37.32 3.55 8.49
C LYS A 42 36.16 2.86 7.76
N THR A 43 35.09 2.55 8.49
CA THR A 43 33.83 2.07 7.93
C THR A 43 32.89 3.24 7.65
N TYR A 44 32.37 3.29 6.43
CA TYR A 44 31.39 4.29 5.99
C TYR A 44 30.06 3.60 5.73
N GLU A 45 29.00 4.11 6.33
CA GLU A 45 27.65 3.67 6.07
C GLU A 45 27.01 4.50 4.94
N TYR A 46 26.60 3.81 3.90
CA TYR A 46 25.78 4.34 2.82
C TYR A 46 24.50 3.52 2.71
N TYR A 47 23.60 3.97 1.86
CA TYR A 47 22.34 3.31 1.58
C TYR A 47 22.21 3.07 0.08
N LYS A 48 21.54 1.97 -0.25
CA LYS A 48 21.23 1.58 -1.62
C LYS A 48 19.78 1.12 -1.72
N LEU A 49 19.25 1.20 -2.93
CA LEU A 49 18.03 0.55 -3.32
C LEU A 49 18.31 -0.94 -3.57
N THR A 50 17.52 -1.79 -2.95
CA THR A 50 17.57 -3.24 -3.09
C THR A 50 16.18 -3.73 -3.48
N SER A 51 16.15 -4.81 -4.25
CA SER A 51 14.93 -5.36 -4.82
C SER A 51 15.09 -6.87 -5.04
N ASP A 52 14.00 -7.60 -4.91
CA ASP A 52 13.92 -9.01 -5.35
C ASP A 52 13.69 -9.13 -6.86
N ASN A 53 13.23 -8.06 -7.50
CA ASN A 53 13.10 -8.00 -8.95
C ASN A 53 14.49 -7.74 -9.59
N PRO A 54 15.03 -8.67 -10.40
CA PRO A 54 16.34 -8.55 -11.04
C PRO A 54 16.43 -7.38 -12.04
N GLU A 55 15.30 -6.87 -12.52
CA GLU A 55 15.24 -5.71 -13.43
C GLU A 55 15.43 -4.37 -12.70
N VAL A 56 15.21 -4.36 -11.37
CA VAL A 56 15.42 -3.16 -10.55
C VAL A 56 16.90 -3.10 -10.15
N LYS A 57 17.65 -2.31 -10.91
CA LYS A 57 19.08 -2.11 -10.71
C LYS A 57 19.39 -1.57 -9.30
N HIS A 58 20.36 -2.19 -8.61
CA HIS A 58 20.86 -1.69 -7.33
C HIS A 58 21.41 -0.26 -7.46
N GLN A 59 20.65 0.72 -6.98
CA GLN A 59 21.00 2.14 -7.08
C GLN A 59 21.58 2.64 -5.75
N GLY A 60 22.76 3.25 -5.78
CA GLY A 60 23.31 3.95 -4.62
C GLY A 60 22.47 5.19 -4.29
N LEU A 61 21.99 5.29 -3.04
CA LEU A 61 21.23 6.43 -2.54
C LEU A 61 22.10 7.42 -1.78
N GLY A 62 23.31 7.03 -1.37
CA GLY A 62 24.22 7.87 -0.60
C GLY A 62 24.00 7.71 0.90
N LYS A 63 24.28 8.75 1.70
CA LYS A 63 24.09 8.70 3.15
C LYS A 63 22.61 8.82 3.53
N MET A 64 22.29 8.40 4.74
CA MET A 64 20.99 8.69 5.35
C MET A 64 20.70 10.19 5.28
N GLY A 65 19.45 10.53 4.96
CA GLY A 65 19.01 11.92 4.86
C GLY A 65 19.50 12.68 3.63
N SER A 66 20.29 12.09 2.73
CA SER A 66 20.56 12.69 1.42
C SER A 66 19.28 12.85 0.60
N GLU A 67 19.28 13.74 -0.39
CA GLU A 67 18.09 14.01 -1.21
C GLU A 67 17.54 12.74 -1.87
N LYS A 68 18.42 11.92 -2.49
CA LYS A 68 18.03 10.64 -3.09
C LYS A 68 17.48 9.65 -2.06
N TYR A 69 18.06 9.60 -0.87
CA TYR A 69 17.55 8.76 0.22
C TYR A 69 16.13 9.21 0.62
N ARG A 70 15.91 10.51 0.86
CA ARG A 70 14.62 11.04 1.30
C ARG A 70 13.54 10.84 0.24
N ASP A 71 13.86 11.05 -1.04
CA ASP A 71 12.95 10.80 -2.16
C ASP A 71 12.50 9.33 -2.18
N TRP A 72 13.45 8.39 -2.20
CA TRP A 72 13.12 6.96 -2.21
C TRP A 72 12.40 6.50 -0.95
N PHE A 73 12.77 7.05 0.22
CA PHE A 73 12.07 6.77 1.45
C PHE A 73 10.60 7.22 1.35
N ALA A 74 10.34 8.44 0.86
CA ALA A 74 8.98 8.92 0.66
C ALA A 74 8.18 8.06 -0.34
N ARG A 75 8.81 7.62 -1.44
CA ARG A 75 8.17 6.69 -2.41
C ARG A 75 7.75 5.37 -1.77
N ILE A 76 8.59 4.81 -0.90
CA ILE A 76 8.30 3.58 -0.17
C ILE A 76 7.19 3.80 0.86
N GLN A 77 7.20 4.92 1.58
CA GLN A 77 6.14 5.27 2.53
C GLN A 77 4.78 5.39 1.83
N ARG A 78 4.72 6.07 0.67
CA ARG A 78 3.49 6.12 -0.14
C ARG A 78 3.01 4.74 -0.55
N ARG A 79 3.91 3.87 -1.02
CA ARG A 79 3.57 2.50 -1.42
C ARG A 79 2.97 1.72 -0.25
N ASN A 80 3.62 1.78 0.91
CA ASN A 80 3.16 1.05 2.10
C ASN A 80 1.78 1.55 2.56
N ALA A 81 1.56 2.87 2.58
CA ALA A 81 0.27 3.45 2.90
C ALA A 81 -0.83 3.03 1.91
N ILE A 82 -0.53 3.01 0.61
CA ILE A 82 -1.47 2.50 -0.41
C ILE A 82 -1.80 1.03 -0.15
N TYR A 83 -0.79 0.19 0.13
CA TYR A 83 -1.01 -1.23 0.40
C TYR A 83 -1.92 -1.46 1.62
N GLU A 84 -1.71 -0.71 2.70
CA GLU A 84 -2.57 -0.78 3.89
C GLU A 84 -4.03 -0.41 3.56
N LEU A 85 -4.24 0.65 2.79
CA LEU A 85 -5.58 1.07 2.34
C LEU A 85 -6.23 0.04 1.40
N GLU A 86 -5.45 -0.58 0.51
CA GLU A 86 -5.93 -1.65 -0.38
C GLU A 86 -6.35 -2.90 0.42
N GLN A 87 -5.64 -3.24 1.51
CA GLN A 87 -6.06 -4.31 2.42
C GLN A 87 -7.37 -3.97 3.13
N GLN A 88 -7.53 -2.75 3.63
CA GLN A 88 -8.77 -2.28 4.24
C GLN A 88 -9.94 -2.33 3.25
N LEU A 89 -9.72 -1.88 2.02
CA LEU A 89 -10.70 -1.91 0.94
C LEU A 89 -11.13 -3.36 0.60
N SER A 90 -10.18 -4.30 0.56
CA SER A 90 -10.45 -5.71 0.34
C SER A 90 -11.32 -6.31 1.45
N MET A 91 -11.00 -6.03 2.71
CA MET A 91 -11.81 -6.47 3.86
C MET A 91 -13.22 -5.89 3.81
N LEU A 92 -13.35 -4.60 3.47
CA LEU A 92 -14.63 -3.92 3.35
C LEU A 92 -15.49 -4.51 2.22
N GLN A 93 -14.89 -4.77 1.07
CA GLN A 93 -15.58 -5.41 -0.05
C GLN A 93 -16.10 -6.81 0.33
N ALA A 94 -15.29 -7.61 1.03
CA ALA A 94 -15.74 -8.92 1.51
C ALA A 94 -16.94 -8.84 2.48
N LEU A 95 -17.04 -7.78 3.30
CA LEU A 95 -18.20 -7.55 4.16
C LEU A 95 -19.45 -7.14 3.37
N LEU A 96 -19.28 -6.29 2.35
CA LEU A 96 -20.37 -5.90 1.44
C LEU A 96 -20.93 -7.14 0.71
N ASP A 97 -20.05 -7.99 0.19
CA ASP A 97 -20.42 -9.18 -0.58
C ASP A 97 -21.18 -10.20 0.28
N ARG A 98 -20.72 -10.42 1.52
CA ARG A 98 -21.43 -11.29 2.49
C ARG A 98 -22.84 -10.77 2.81
N GLN A 99 -22.99 -9.47 3.00
CA GLN A 99 -24.31 -8.88 3.26
C GLN A 99 -25.23 -8.99 2.06
N ALA A 100 -24.72 -8.83 0.83
CA ALA A 100 -25.49 -9.02 -0.38
C ALA A 100 -25.99 -10.48 -0.51
N ALA A 101 -25.16 -11.46 -0.18
CA ALA A 101 -25.54 -12.87 -0.18
C ALA A 101 -26.65 -13.19 0.85
N ILE A 102 -26.56 -12.66 2.07
CA ILE A 102 -27.60 -12.87 3.12
C ILE A 102 -28.96 -12.31 2.69
N VAL A 103 -29.00 -11.17 2.00
CA VAL A 103 -30.24 -10.59 1.49
C VAL A 103 -30.89 -11.46 0.41
N LEU A 104 -30.09 -12.18 -0.38
CA LEU A 104 -30.57 -13.09 -1.43
C LEU A 104 -31.09 -14.43 -0.88
N GLU A 105 -30.63 -14.87 0.29
CA GLU A 105 -31.04 -16.15 0.91
C GLU A 105 -32.30 -16.04 1.81
N LEU A 106 -32.88 -14.85 2.00
CA LEU A 106 -34.15 -14.72 2.74
C LEU A 106 -35.29 -15.41 1.95
N PRO A 107 -35.90 -16.50 2.47
CA PRO A 107 -36.96 -17.19 1.76
C PRO A 107 -38.18 -16.27 1.64
N GLN A 108 -38.80 -16.27 0.45
CA GLN A 108 -40.11 -15.65 0.16
C GLN A 108 -41.27 -16.26 0.98
N SER A 109 -41.01 -17.00 2.07
CA SER A 109 -42.00 -17.81 2.81
C SER A 109 -42.96 -17.03 3.72
N LYS A 110 -43.03 -15.70 3.58
CA LYS A 110 -44.09 -14.88 4.19
C LYS A 110 -44.74 -13.95 3.16
N ARG A 111 -45.17 -14.51 2.03
CA ARG A 111 -46.19 -13.92 1.17
C ARG A 111 -47.13 -15.00 0.66
N GLU A 112 -47.80 -15.70 1.56
CA GLU A 112 -49.08 -16.35 1.27
C GLU A 112 -49.63 -16.94 2.56
N SER A 113 -50.72 -16.35 3.04
CA SER A 113 -51.75 -16.86 3.95
C SER A 113 -52.57 -15.64 4.38
N SER A 114 -53.44 -15.21 3.46
CA SER A 114 -54.67 -14.48 3.80
C SER A 114 -55.69 -15.45 4.37
#